data_AF-S1NFW8-F1
#
_entry.id   AF-S1NFW8-F1
#
_cell.length_a   1.000
_cell.length_b   1.000
_cell.length_c   1.000
_cell.angle_alpha   90.00
_cell.angle_beta   90.00
_cell.angle_gamma   90.00
#
_symmetry.space_group_name_H-M   'P 1'
#
loop_
_entity.id
_entity.type
_entity.pdbx_description
1 polymer ?
#
loop_
_entity_poly.entity_id
_entity_poly.type
_entity_poly.pdbx_seq_one_letter_code
_entity_poly.pdbx_strand_id
1 'polypeptide(L)' 'MYDMFPNAKCELNYQTPFQLLIAVILSAQTTDVAVNKVTPELFKHYPTAQALAKAELDDIILHIKSIG' A
#
# COMPACT_ATOMS: atom_id res chain seq x y z
N MET A 1 19.19 -20.44 -4.60
CA MET A 1 18.24 -19.41 -4.11
C MET A 1 16.81 -19.76 -4.51
N TYR A 2 16.55 -20.08 -5.78
CA TYR A 2 15.24 -20.63 -6.21
C TYR A 2 14.86 -21.95 -5.50
N ASP A 3 15.81 -22.83 -5.19
CA ASP A 3 15.49 -24.10 -4.48
C ASP A 3 15.06 -23.92 -3.02
N MET A 4 15.40 -22.78 -2.39
CA MET A 4 15.05 -22.50 -0.99
C MET A 4 13.67 -21.86 -0.87
N PHE A 5 13.29 -21.03 -1.85
CA PHE A 5 12.01 -20.30 -1.89
C PHE A 5 11.43 -20.33 -3.31
N PRO A 6 10.98 -21.50 -3.80
CA PRO A 6 10.56 -21.67 -5.19
C PRO A 6 9.35 -20.82 -5.59
N ASN A 7 8.60 -20.32 -4.59
CA ASN A 7 7.37 -19.56 -4.77
C ASN A 7 7.46 -18.15 -4.16
N ALA A 8 8.66 -17.58 -4.01
CA ALA A 8 8.81 -16.21 -3.53
C ALA A 8 8.06 -15.23 -4.46
N LYS A 9 7.22 -14.38 -3.86
CA LYS A 9 6.38 -13.39 -4.55
C LYS A 9 6.37 -12.10 -3.75
N CYS A 10 5.83 -11.04 -4.34
CA CYS A 10 5.56 -9.79 -3.63
C CYS A 10 4.62 -10.06 -2.43
N GLU A 11 4.97 -9.57 -1.25
CA GLU A 11 4.17 -9.73 -0.02
C GLU A 11 3.18 -8.58 0.19
N LEU A 12 3.25 -7.52 -0.62
CA LEU A 12 2.29 -6.42 -0.56
C LEU A 12 0.92 -6.87 -1.10
N ASN A 13 -0.14 -6.52 -0.38
CA ASN A 13 -1.52 -6.80 -0.76
C ASN A 13 -2.04 -5.73 -1.73
N TYR A 14 -2.38 -6.14 -2.94
CA TYR A 14 -2.97 -5.28 -3.96
C TYR A 14 -3.85 -6.08 -4.94
N GLN A 15 -4.77 -5.39 -5.59
CA GLN A 15 -5.64 -5.94 -6.64
C GLN A 15 -5.44 -5.24 -7.99
N THR A 16 -4.83 -4.06 -8.00
CA THR A 16 -4.63 -3.25 -9.21
C THR A 16 -3.20 -2.69 -9.27
N PRO A 17 -2.70 -2.33 -10.47
CA PRO A 17 -1.40 -1.66 -10.60
C PRO A 17 -1.31 -0.35 -9.81
N PHE A 18 -2.41 0.39 -9.70
CA PHE A 18 -2.49 1.60 -8.87
C PHE A 18 -2.26 1.29 -7.39
N GLN A 19 -2.94 0.27 -6.86
CA GLN A 19 -2.77 -0.14 -5.47
C GLN A 19 -1.33 -0.61 -5.20
N LEU A 20 -0.73 -1.35 -6.12
CA LEU A 20 0.67 -1.76 -6.00
C LEU A 20 1.62 -0.57 -5.99
N LEU A 21 1.43 0.41 -6.88
CA LEU A 21 2.25 1.63 -6.92
C LEU A 21 2.21 2.37 -5.58
N ILE A 22 1.01 2.58 -5.02
CA ILE A 22 0.87 3.25 -3.73
C ILE A 22 1.48 2.42 -2.60
N ALA A 23 1.26 1.11 -2.57
CA ALA A 23 1.84 0.23 -1.57
C ALA A 23 3.38 0.25 -1.60
N VAL A 24 3.99 0.29 -2.79
CA VAL A 24 5.45 0.42 -2.96
C VAL A 24 5.98 1.78 -2.51
N ILE A 25 5.24 2.86 -2.74
CA ILE A 25 5.62 4.20 -2.23
C ILE A 25 5.61 4.19 -0.70
N LEU A 26 4.57 3.60 -0.09
CA LEU A 26 4.43 3.50 1.36
C LEU A 26 5.41 2.52 2.01
N SER A 27 5.97 1.56 1.26
CA SER A 27 6.90 0.56 1.80
C SER A 27 8.29 1.12 2.09
N ALA A 28 8.58 2.36 1.68
CA ALA A 28 9.86 3.00 1.95
C ALA A 28 10.16 3.04 3.46
N GLN A 29 11.29 2.43 3.86
CA GLN A 29 11.76 2.37 5.25
C GLN A 29 10.74 1.80 6.27
N THR A 30 9.83 0.94 5.83
CA THR A 30 8.89 0.22 6.71
C THR A 30 8.84 -1.26 6.35
N THR A 31 7.90 -2.00 6.95
CA THR A 31 7.69 -3.44 6.67
C THR A 31 6.45 -3.65 5.82
N ASP A 32 6.44 -4.69 4.98
CA ASP A 32 5.26 -5.07 4.19
C ASP A 32 4.05 -5.36 5.10
N VAL A 33 4.28 -5.89 6.30
CA VAL A 33 3.26 -6.09 7.34
C VAL A 33 2.61 -4.76 7.77
N ALA A 34 3.39 -3.70 7.95
CA ALA A 34 2.87 -2.38 8.30
C ALA A 34 2.06 -1.79 7.14
N VAL A 35 2.58 -1.84 5.91
CA VAL A 35 1.85 -1.38 4.71
C VAL A 35 0.52 -2.11 4.57
N ASN A 36 0.53 -3.43 4.68
CA ASN A 36 -0.65 -4.30 4.54
C ASN A 36 -1.73 -4.08 5.62
N LYS A 37 -1.38 -3.48 6.77
CA LYS A 37 -2.37 -3.09 7.80
C LYS A 37 -3.13 -1.82 7.41
N VAL A 38 -2.51 -0.94 6.62
CA VAL A 38 -2.99 0.42 6.39
C VAL A 38 -3.68 0.54 5.03
N THR A 39 -3.16 -0.15 4.02
CA THR A 39 -3.67 -0.09 2.65
C THR A 39 -5.12 -0.55 2.46
N PRO A 40 -5.69 -1.53 3.22
CA PRO A 40 -7.08 -1.92 3.01
C PRO A 40 -8.07 -0.77 3.20
N GLU A 41 -7.90 0.03 4.26
CA GLU A 41 -8.81 1.14 4.54
C GLU A 41 -8.55 2.33 3.62
N LEU A 42 -7.28 2.60 3.30
CA LEU A 42 -6.90 3.62 2.31
C LEU A 42 -7.53 3.30 0.93
N PHE A 43 -7.46 2.06 0.46
CA PHE A 43 -7.99 1.68 -0.85
C PHE A 43 -9.52 1.55 -0.87
N LYS A 44 -10.14 1.30 0.28
CA LYS A 44 -11.60 1.37 0.41
C LYS A 44 -12.12 2.81 0.25
N HIS A 45 -11.42 3.79 0.82
CA HIS A 45 -11.76 5.21 0.68
C HIS A 45 -11.35 5.75 -0.69
N TYR A 46 -10.19 5.33 -1.19
CA TYR A 46 -9.57 5.80 -2.42
C TYR A 46 -9.29 4.65 -3.39
N PRO A 47 -10.34 4.07 -4.02
CA PRO A 47 -10.19 2.87 -4.85
C PRO A 47 -9.48 3.13 -6.18
N THR A 48 -9.38 4.39 -6.60
CA THR A 48 -8.77 4.78 -7.89
C THR A 48 -7.82 5.97 -7.72
N ALA A 49 -6.91 6.13 -8.68
CA ALA A 49 -6.00 7.27 -8.73
C ALA A 49 -6.76 8.61 -8.74
N GLN A 50 -7.89 8.69 -9.44
CA GLN A 50 -8.73 9.89 -9.49
C GLN A 50 -9.43 10.18 -8.16
N ALA A 51 -9.81 9.15 -7.40
CA ALA A 51 -10.36 9.32 -6.06
C ALA A 51 -9.29 9.85 -5.10
N LEU A 52 -8.10 9.24 -5.10
CA LEU A 52 -6.99 9.67 -4.26
C LEU A 52 -6.51 11.09 -4.62
N ALA A 53 -6.47 11.45 -5.91
CA ALA A 53 -6.07 12.78 -6.35
C ALA A 53 -7.03 13.90 -5.96
N LYS A 54 -8.28 13.57 -5.59
CA LYS A 54 -9.30 14.51 -5.11
C LYS A 54 -9.40 14.55 -3.58
N ALA A 55 -8.64 13.71 -2.89
CA ALA A 55 -8.66 13.63 -1.44
C ALA A 55 -8.01 14.88 -0.82
N GLU A 56 -8.53 15.29 0.33
CA GLU A 56 -7.87 16.30 1.16
C GLU A 56 -6.59 15.71 1.76
N LEU A 57 -5.52 16.51 1.79
CA LEU A 57 -4.20 16.05 2.24
C LEU A 57 -4.24 15.53 3.69
N ASP A 58 -4.94 16.25 4.57
CA ASP A 58 -5.04 15.90 5.99
C ASP A 58 -5.73 14.54 6.19
N ASP A 59 -6.68 14.20 5.32
CA ASP A 59 -7.36 12.91 5.38
C ASP A 59 -6.44 11.77 4.93
N ILE A 60 -5.65 11.96 3.87
CA ILE A 60 -4.61 11.00 3.47
C ILE A 60 -3.63 10.76 4.63
N ILE A 61 -3.15 11.84 5.26
CA ILE A 61 -2.22 11.75 6.40
C ILE A 61 -2.84 10.93 7.53
N LEU A 62 -4.12 11.14 7.86
CA LEU A 62 -4.81 10.37 8.90
C LEU A 62 -4.83 8.88 8.58
N HIS A 63 -5.05 8.52 7.31
CA HIS A 63 -5.04 7.14 6.86
C HIS A 63 -3.65 6.50 6.95
N ILE A 64 -2.56 7.24 6.64
CA ILE A 64 -1.20 6.67 6.60
C ILE A 64 -0.34 6.98 7.82
N LYS A 65 -0.86 7.62 8.87
CA LYS A 65 -0.09 8.10 10.04
C LYS A 65 0.70 7.04 10.80
N SER A 66 0.39 5.76 10.60
CA SER A 66 1.12 4.63 11.21
C SER A 66 2.25 4.09 10.32
N ILE A 67 2.49 4.71 9.16
CA ILE A 67 3.62 4.46 8.27
C ILE A 67 4.65 5.57 8.48
N GLY A 68 5.88 5.18 8.84
CA GLY A 68 6.96 6.09 9.23
C GLY A 68 7.60 5.68 10.54
#